data_AF-A0AAN8VNJ7-F1
#
_entry.id   AF-A0AAN8VNJ7-F1
#
_cell.length_a   1.000
_cell.length_b   1.000
_cell.length_c   1.000
_cell.angle_alpha   90.00
_cell.angle_beta   90.00
_cell.angle_gamma   90.00
#
_symmetry.space_group_name_H-M   'P 1'
#
loop_
_entity.id
_entity.type
_entity.pdbx_description
1 polymer ?
#
loop_
_entity_poly.entity_id
_entity_poly.type
_entity_poly.pdbx_seq_one_letter_code
_entity_poly.pdbx_strand_id
1 'polypeptide(L)'
;MTDPKANLTTERNGIPIGAKAASSWLYVYPSGFEKLLLYVKKKYNNPLIYITENGVDEYNNESLTLEEALADHMRINYYHSHLQFLNKAIK
;
A
#
# COMPACT_ATOMS: atom_id res chain seq x y z
N MET A 1 -1.66 17.24 -3.82
CA MET A 1 -2.08 17.40 -5.23
C MET A 1 -3.06 16.28 -5.54
N THR A 2 -4.35 16.58 -5.65
CA THR A 2 -5.43 15.61 -5.92
C THR A 2 -5.95 15.86 -7.33
N ASP A 3 -6.25 14.80 -8.10
CA ASP A 3 -6.92 14.95 -9.40
C ASP A 3 -8.31 15.58 -9.17
N PRO A 4 -8.59 16.80 -9.67
CA PRO A 4 -9.85 17.48 -9.42
C PRO A 4 -11.06 16.80 -10.06
N LYS A 5 -10.85 15.82 -10.94
CA LYS A 5 -11.92 15.04 -11.58
C LYS A 5 -12.17 13.68 -10.90
N ALA A 6 -11.43 13.34 -9.84
CA ALA A 6 -11.61 12.10 -9.11
C ALA A 6 -12.27 12.34 -7.75
N ASN A 7 -13.40 11.66 -7.51
CA ASN A 7 -13.95 11.52 -6.17
C ASN A 7 -13.24 10.37 -5.46
N LEU A 8 -12.27 10.71 -4.62
CA LEU A 8 -11.51 9.73 -3.85
C LEU A 8 -12.23 9.41 -2.54
N THR A 9 -12.44 8.13 -2.27
CA THR A 9 -12.89 7.63 -0.98
C THR A 9 -12.04 6.44 -0.55
N THR A 10 -11.73 6.38 0.74
CA THR A 10 -11.03 5.27 1.38
C THR A 10 -12.00 4.33 2.11
N GLU A 11 -13.31 4.58 1.98
CA GLU A 11 -14.36 3.89 2.71
C GLU A 11 -15.56 3.58 1.81
N ARG A 12 -16.23 2.46 2.08
CA ARG A 12 -17.54 2.11 1.52
C ARG A 12 -18.47 1.66 2.64
N ASN A 13 -19.59 2.35 2.84
CA ASN A 13 -20.60 2.02 3.84
C ASN A 13 -20.05 1.90 5.28
N GLY A 14 -19.18 2.81 5.73
CA GLY A 14 -18.55 2.70 7.05
C GLY A 14 -17.32 1.79 7.10
N ILE A 15 -17.01 1.05 6.02
CA ILE A 15 -15.93 0.05 6.01
C ILE A 15 -14.72 0.60 5.25
N PRO A 16 -13.56 0.79 5.91
CA PRO A 16 -12.32 1.19 5.25
C PRO A 16 -11.88 0.17 4.19
N ILE A 17 -11.23 0.64 3.14
CA ILE A 17 -10.69 -0.20 2.07
C ILE A 17 -9.59 -1.16 2.56
N GLY A 18 -8.94 -0.81 3.67
CA GLY A 18 -7.87 -1.58 4.32
C GLY A 18 -7.49 -0.99 5.67
N ALA A 19 -6.51 -1.61 6.34
CA ALA A 19 -5.98 -1.08 7.60
C ALA A 19 -5.30 0.27 7.37
N LYS A 20 -5.53 1.24 8.25
CA LYS A 20 -4.92 2.56 8.16
C LYS A 20 -3.52 2.55 8.78
N ALA A 21 -2.55 3.13 8.09
CA ALA A 21 -1.21 3.36 8.62
C ALA A 21 -1.17 4.60 9.53
N ALA A 22 0.02 5.14 9.82
CA ALA A 22 0.14 6.37 10.60
C ALA A 22 -0.29 7.61 9.82
N SER A 23 0.07 7.66 8.54
CA SER A 23 -0.34 8.73 7.64
C SER A 23 -1.83 8.66 7.33
N SER A 24 -2.50 9.82 7.37
CA SER A 24 -3.95 9.92 7.14
C SER A 24 -4.42 9.45 5.76
N TRP A 25 -3.52 9.51 4.78
CA TRP A 25 -3.76 9.15 3.38
C TRP A 25 -3.41 7.69 3.06
N LEU A 26 -2.70 6.98 3.95
CA LEU A 26 -2.15 5.65 3.63
C LEU A 26 -3.00 4.53 4.22
N TYR A 27 -3.59 3.72 3.34
CA TYR A 27 -4.38 2.54 3.68
C TYR A 27 -3.75 1.30 3.01
N VAL A 28 -3.53 0.26 3.79
CA VAL A 28 -2.88 -1.00 3.38
C VAL A 28 -3.85 -1.82 2.55
N TYR A 29 -3.65 -1.86 1.23
CA TYR A 29 -4.52 -2.58 0.29
C TYR A 29 -3.74 -3.35 -0.80
N PRO A 30 -3.13 -4.50 -0.46
CA PRO A 30 -2.25 -5.27 -1.37
C PRO A 30 -2.90 -5.67 -2.69
N SER A 31 -4.20 -6.00 -2.68
CA SER A 31 -4.92 -6.33 -3.92
C SER A 31 -5.09 -5.15 -4.88
N GLY A 32 -5.05 -3.91 -4.36
CA GLY A 32 -5.02 -2.71 -5.19
C GLY A 32 -3.71 -2.58 -5.96
N PHE A 33 -2.60 -3.03 -5.37
CA PHE A 33 -1.28 -3.02 -5.99
C PHE A 33 -1.23 -3.93 -7.22
N GLU A 34 -1.74 -5.17 -7.11
CA GLU A 34 -1.90 -6.08 -8.25
C GLU A 34 -2.77 -5.45 -9.34
N LYS A 35 -3.94 -4.93 -8.97
CA LYS A 35 -4.88 -4.30 -9.92
C LYS A 35 -4.25 -3.11 -10.65
N LEU A 36 -3.46 -2.29 -9.94
CA LEU A 36 -2.76 -1.15 -10.54
C LEU A 36 -1.75 -1.60 -11.59
N LEU A 37 -0.92 -2.61 -11.28
CA LEU A 37 0.08 -3.13 -12.21
C LEU A 37 -0.58 -3.72 -13.46
N LEU A 38 -1.63 -4.53 -13.29
CA LEU A 38 -2.40 -5.08 -14.40
C LEU A 38 -3.09 -3.98 -15.23
N TYR A 39 -3.59 -2.93 -14.58
CA TYR A 39 -4.15 -1.78 -15.28
C TYR A 39 -3.10 -1.05 -16.11
N VAL A 40 -1.94 -0.73 -15.54
CA VAL A 40 -0.84 -0.06 -16.26
C VAL A 40 -0.39 -0.90 -17.44
N LYS A 41 -0.17 -2.21 -17.22
CA LYS A 41 0.16 -3.18 -18.27
C LYS A 41 -0.85 -3.15 -19.41
N LYS A 42 -2.16 -3.22 -19.12
CA LYS A 42 -3.19 -3.21 -20.16
C LYS A 42 -3.32 -1.84 -20.84
N LYS A 43 -3.30 -0.77 -20.07
CA LYS A 43 -3.58 0.60 -20.55
C LYS A 43 -2.46 1.16 -21.40
N TYR A 44 -1.21 0.83 -21.07
CA TYR A 44 -0.01 1.40 -21.69
C TYR A 44 0.79 0.38 -22.51
N ASN A 45 0.16 -0.69 -22.97
CA ASN A 45 0.74 -1.70 -23.86
C ASN A 45 1.98 -2.43 -23.27
N ASN A 46 1.87 -2.85 -22.01
CA ASN A 46 2.84 -3.67 -21.29
C ASN A 46 4.30 -3.15 -21.39
N PRO A 47 4.58 -1.91 -20.96
CA PRO A 47 5.94 -1.40 -20.94
C PRO A 47 6.75 -2.13 -19.86
N LEU A 48 8.07 -1.91 -19.85
CA LEU A 48 8.89 -2.25 -18.69
C LEU A 48 8.46 -1.38 -17.51
N ILE A 49 8.07 -2.01 -16.40
CA ILE A 49 7.57 -1.33 -15.19
C ILE A 49 8.61 -1.49 -14.09
N TYR A 50 9.01 -0.37 -13.48
CA TYR A 50 9.77 -0.33 -12.24
C TYR A 50 8.88 0.14 -11.10
N ILE A 51 8.93 -0.56 -9.97
CA ILE A 51 8.33 -0.09 -8.72
C ILE A 51 9.41 0.70 -8.00
N THR A 52 9.35 2.02 -8.10
CA THR A 52 10.34 2.91 -7.46
C THR A 52 10.08 3.08 -5.97
N GLU A 53 8.82 3.01 -5.54
CA GLU A 53 8.41 3.16 -4.15
C GLU A 53 7.28 2.18 -3.79
N ASN A 54 7.41 1.53 -2.64
CA ASN A 54 6.38 0.72 -2.00
C ASN A 54 6.74 0.59 -0.52
N GLY A 55 5.93 1.14 0.38
CA GLY A 55 6.24 1.15 1.81
C GLY A 55 5.09 1.61 2.68
N VAL A 56 5.29 1.53 4.00
CA VAL A 56 4.32 1.90 5.02
C VAL A 56 5.01 2.56 6.21
N ASP A 57 4.35 3.57 6.77
CA ASP A 57 4.74 4.24 7.99
C ASP A 57 3.98 3.70 9.21
N GLU A 58 4.61 3.81 10.38
CA GLU A 58 4.02 3.41 11.67
C GLU A 58 3.94 4.63 12.59
N TYR A 59 3.06 4.57 13.60
CA TYR A 59 2.88 5.69 14.51
C TYR A 59 4.16 5.88 15.33
N ASN A 60 4.67 7.10 15.39
CA ASN A 60 5.78 7.40 16.28
C ASN A 60 5.33 7.24 17.73
N ASN A 61 6.08 6.46 18.51
CA ASN A 61 5.87 6.31 19.94
C ASN A 61 7.22 6.40 20.66
N GLU A 62 7.51 7.59 21.17
CA GLU A 62 8.77 7.91 21.86
C GLU A 62 8.94 7.18 23.20
N SER A 63 7.87 6.56 23.72
CA SER A 63 7.92 5.78 24.96
C SER A 63 8.46 4.36 24.78
N LEU A 64 8.59 3.88 23.53
CA LEU A 64 9.08 2.54 23.24
C LEU A 64 10.58 2.45 23.47
N THR A 65 11.03 1.30 23.98
CA THR A 65 12.44 0.93 23.92
C THR A 65 12.88 0.71 22.48
N LEU A 66 14.20 0.71 22.23
CA LEU A 66 14.74 0.40 20.89
C LEU A 66 14.30 -0.98 20.40
N GLU A 67 14.27 -1.98 21.28
CA GLU A 67 13.86 -3.35 20.93
C GLU A 67 12.39 -3.39 20.48
N GLU A 68 11.49 -2.73 21.22
CA GLU A 68 10.07 -2.62 20.86
C GLU A 68 9.87 -1.83 19.57
N ALA A 69 10.60 -0.73 19.38
CA ALA A 69 10.54 0.08 18.16
C ALA A 69 11.06 -0.67 16.93
N LEU A 70 11.99 -1.62 17.10
CA LEU A 70 12.49 -2.48 16.02
C LEU A 70 11.57 -3.67 15.74
N ALA A 71 10.61 -3.98 16.61
CA ALA A 71 9.62 -5.05 16.43
C ALA A 71 8.50 -4.65 15.43
N ASP A 72 8.91 -4.46 14.18
CA ASP A 72 8.17 -3.79 13.11
C ASP A 72 7.19 -4.73 12.35
N HIS A 73 6.25 -5.31 13.09
CA HIS A 73 5.36 -6.34 12.56
C HIS A 73 4.42 -5.83 11.46
N MET A 74 3.95 -4.58 11.52
CA MET A 74 3.05 -4.05 10.49
C MET A 74 3.80 -3.85 9.18
N ARG A 75 5.02 -3.29 9.19
CA ARG A 75 5.85 -3.18 7.97
C ARG A 75 6.23 -4.54 7.39
N ILE A 76 6.58 -5.52 8.22
CA ILE A 76 6.87 -6.90 7.75
C ILE A 76 5.65 -7.49 7.02
N ASN A 77 4.46 -7.40 7.62
CA ASN A 77 3.22 -7.92 7.03
C ASN A 77 2.81 -7.16 5.76
N TYR A 78 3.02 -5.84 5.74
CA TYR A 78 2.81 -5.00 4.57
C TYR A 78 3.66 -5.49 3.38
N TYR A 79 4.97 -5.67 3.57
CA TYR A 79 5.85 -6.16 2.50
C TYR A 79 5.52 -7.58 2.08
N HIS A 80 5.29 -8.48 3.03
CA HIS A 80 4.93 -9.86 2.73
C HIS A 80 3.70 -9.93 1.80
N SER A 81 2.63 -9.23 2.17
CA SER A 81 1.40 -9.22 1.38
C SER A 81 1.57 -8.50 0.03
N HIS A 82 2.21 -7.32 -0.02
CA HIS A 82 2.39 -6.59 -1.28
C HIS A 82 3.30 -7.36 -2.27
N LEU A 83 4.35 -8.02 -1.78
CA LEU A 83 5.22 -8.85 -2.63
C LEU A 83 4.51 -10.11 -3.13
N GLN A 84 3.60 -10.71 -2.33
CA GLN A 84 2.75 -11.80 -2.82
C GLN A 84 1.83 -11.35 -3.95
N PHE A 85 1.20 -10.19 -3.82
CA PHE A 85 0.34 -9.62 -4.86
C PHE A 85 1.11 -9.13 -6.09
N LEU A 86 2.35 -8.64 -5.90
CA LEU A 86 3.28 -8.37 -7.00
C LEU A 86 3.57 -9.64 -7.80
N ASN A 87 3.89 -10.74 -7.11
CA ASN A 87 4.17 -12.01 -7.77
C ASN A 87 2.96 -12.52 -8.57
N LYS A 88 1.73 -12.28 -8.09
CA LYS A 88 0.50 -12.58 -8.86
C LYS A 88 0.37 -11.72 -10.13
N ALA A 89 0.79 -10.45 -10.08
CA ALA A 89 0.73 -9.57 -11.25
C ALA A 89 1.78 -9.92 -12.34
N ILE A 90 2.87 -10.60 -11.95
CA ILE A 90 3.94 -11.05 -12.86
C ILE A 90 3.54 -12.36 -13.57
N LYS A 91 2.94 -13.30 -12.83
CA LYS A 91 2.50 -14.60 -13.33
C LYS A 91 1.25 -14.50 -14.20
#